data_AF-A0A938TP59-F1
#
_entry.id   AF-A0A938TP59-F1
#
_cell.length_a   1.000
_cell.length_b   1.000
_cell.length_c   1.000
_cell.angle_alpha   90.00
_cell.angle_beta   90.00
_cell.angle_gamma   90.00
#
_symmetry.space_group_name_H-M   'P 1'
#
loop_
_entity.id
_entity.type
_entity.pdbx_description
1 polymer ?
#
loop_
_entity_poly.entity_id
_entity_poly.type
_entity_poly.pdbx_seq_one_letter_code
_entity_poly.pdbx_strand_id
1 'polypeptide(L)' 'MLTERVGIWLFNEDRTAIECIEQYELSANRHTAGGRLGINDYPTYFKALQGARNITVCDTFNDPITHEF' A
#
# COMPACT_ATOMS: atom_id res chain seq x y z
N MET A 1 -20.82 -0.08 2.83
CA MET A 1 -19.64 0.65 3.31
C MET A 1 -19.10 1.45 2.14
N LEU A 2 -18.84 2.74 2.31
CA LEU A 2 -18.12 3.57 1.33
C LEU A 2 -16.66 3.61 1.75
N THR A 3 -15.74 3.44 0.80
CA THR A 3 -14.30 3.54 1.03
C THR A 3 -13.83 4.92 0.62
N GLU A 4 -13.14 5.62 1.51
CA GLU A 4 -12.66 6.98 1.26
C GLU A 4 -11.53 7.03 0.22
N ARG A 5 -10.62 6.05 0.25
CA ARG A 5 -9.45 6.03 -0.64
C ARG A 5 -9.17 4.62 -1.14
N VAL A 6 -8.95 4.49 -2.44
CA VAL A 6 -8.53 3.25 -3.09
C VAL A 6 -7.30 3.51 -3.95
N GLY A 7 -6.38 2.54 -4.03
CA GLY A 7 -5.18 2.68 -4.83
C GLY A 7 -4.80 1.38 -5.52
N ILE A 8 -4.24 1.50 -6.73
CA ILE A 8 -3.66 0.41 -7.51
C ILE A 8 -2.14 0.55 -7.42
N TRP A 9 -1.53 -0.48 -6.84
CA TRP A 9 -0.09 -0.55 -6.62
C TRP A 9 0.46 -1.77 -7.34
N LEU A 10 1.50 -1.57 -8.15
CA LEU A 10 2.15 -2.65 -8.90
C LEU A 10 3.58 -2.83 -8.43
N PHE A 11 4.05 -4.08 -8.40
CA PHE A 11 5.47 -4.34 -8.24
C PHE A 11 6.24 -3.82 -9.45
N ASN A 12 7.44 -3.27 -9.19
CA ASN A 12 8.42 -3.08 -10.25
C ASN A 12 8.95 -4.43 -10.77
N GLU A 13 9.68 -4.42 -11.89
CA GLU A 13 10.16 -5.64 -12.56
C GLU A 13 10.96 -6.56 -11.62
N ASP A 14 11.83 -5.98 -10.78
CA ASP A 14 12.67 -6.72 -9.83
C ASP A 14 11.95 -7.11 -8.53
N ARG A 15 10.68 -6.70 -8.34
CA ARG A 15 9.89 -6.85 -7.11
C ARG A 15 10.56 -6.29 -5.84
N THR A 16 11.39 -5.28 -6.00
CA THR A 16 12.07 -4.56 -4.91
C THR A 16 11.30 -3.34 -4.43
N ALA A 17 10.27 -2.92 -5.16
CA ALA A 17 9.39 -1.81 -4.79
C ALA A 17 7.97 -2.03 -5.33
N ILE A 18 7.01 -1.32 -4.74
CA ILE A 18 5.68 -1.14 -5.31
C ILE A 18 5.47 0.32 -5.66
N GLU A 19 4.85 0.56 -6.80
CA GLU A 19 4.61 1.89 -7.37
C GLU A 19 3.11 2.13 -7.49
N CYS A 20 2.68 3.30 -7.04
CA CYS A 20 1.30 3.74 -7.11
C CYS A 20 1.02 4.26 -8.53
N ILE A 21 0.27 3.47 -9.28
CA ILE A 21 -0.12 3.82 -10.65
C ILE A 21 -1.38 4.69 -10.64
N GLU A 22 -2.26 4.47 -9.67
CA GLU A 22 -3.52 5.20 -9.54
C GLU A 22 -3.98 5.19 -8.08
N GLN A 23 -4.47 6.32 -7.61
CA GLN A 23 -5.05 6.48 -6.29
C GLN A 23 -6.20 7.46 -6.37
N TYR A 24 -7.39 6.98 -6.02
CA TYR A 24 -8.59 7.77 -6.01
C TYR A 24 -9.01 8.10 -4.58
N GLU A 25 -9.28 9.38 -4.35
CA GLU A 25 -9.82 9.94 -3.10
C GLU A 25 -11.26 10.41 -3.34
N LEU A 26 -12.21 9.85 -2.59
CA LEU A 26 -13.65 10.08 -2.79
C LEU A 26 -14.06 11.50 -2.37
N SER A 27 -13.66 11.95 -1.18
CA SER A 27 -14.04 13.28 -0.68
C SER A 27 -13.53 14.43 -1.56
N ALA A 28 -12.35 14.26 -2.14
CA ALA A 28 -11.73 15.23 -3.05
C ALA A 28 -12.09 15.01 -4.53
N ASN A 29 -12.77 13.89 -4.84
CA ASN A 29 -13.02 13.40 -6.20
C ASN A 29 -11.78 13.52 -7.10
N ARG A 30 -10.64 13.00 -6.63
CA ARG A 30 -9.33 13.24 -7.23
C ARG A 30 -8.57 11.96 -7.49
N HIS A 31 -7.92 11.92 -8.64
CA HIS A 31 -6.96 10.91 -9.05
C HIS A 31 -5.53 11.42 -8.82
N THR A 32 -4.70 10.59 -8.20
CA THR A 32 -3.29 10.86 -7.90
C THR A 32 -2.44 9.64 -8.22
N ALA A 33 -1.17 9.83 -8.53
CA ALA A 33 -0.22 8.76 -8.84
C ALA A 33 1.20 9.14 -8.43
N GLY A 34 2.13 8.17 -8.45
CA GLY A 34 3.57 8.44 -8.29
C GLY A 34 4.16 8.14 -6.91
N GLY A 35 3.38 7.60 -5.97
CA GLY A 35 3.92 7.05 -4.72
C GLY A 35 4.81 5.82 -4.97
N ARG A 36 5.86 5.64 -4.18
CA ARG A 36 6.75 4.46 -4.26
C ARG A 36 7.10 3.99 -2.85
N LEU A 37 6.99 2.69 -2.62
CA LEU A 37 7.42 2.03 -1.38
C LEU A 37 8.50 1.00 -1.71
N GLY A 38 9.66 1.11 -1.07
CA GLY A 38 10.79 0.19 -1.26
C GLY A 38 10.82 -0.92 -0.21
N ILE A 39 11.27 -2.11 -0.59
CA ILE A 39 11.38 -3.26 0.33
C ILE A 39 12.36 -3.01 1.48
N ASN A 40 13.36 -2.16 1.29
CA ASN A 40 14.34 -1.84 2.33
C ASN A 40 13.77 -0.91 3.40
N ASP A 41 12.81 -0.06 3.02
CA ASP A 41 12.14 0.88 3.92
C ASP A 41 10.95 0.21 4.62
N TYR A 42 10.31 -0.77 3.95
CA TYR A 42 9.11 -1.46 4.42
C TYR A 42 9.24 -3.01 4.42
N PRO A 43 10.28 -3.60 5.03
CA PRO A 43 10.55 -5.04 4.91
C PRO A 43 9.44 -5.93 5.49
N THR A 44 8.79 -5.49 6.58
CA THR A 44 7.72 -6.25 7.24
C THR A 44 6.44 -6.24 6.40
N TYR A 45 6.09 -5.07 5.87
CA TYR A 45 4.96 -4.93 4.96
C TYR A 45 5.13 -5.79 3.70
N PHE A 46 6.32 -5.76 3.08
CA PHE A 46 6.61 -6.57 1.90
C PHE A 46 6.63 -8.08 2.18
N LYS A 47 7.07 -8.50 3.37
CA LYS A 47 6.99 -9.90 3.80
C LYS A 47 5.55 -10.37 3.91
N ALA A 48 4.66 -9.52 4.45
CA ALA A 48 3.24 -9.82 4.52
C ALA A 48 2.59 -9.89 3.12
N LEU A 49 2.94 -8.96 2.22
CA LEU A 49 2.42 -8.94 0.84
C LEU A 49 2.78 -10.20 0.04
N GLN A 50 3.96 -10.77 0.27
CA GLN A 50 4.38 -12.00 -0.42
C GLN A 50 3.70 -13.26 0.15
N GLY A 51 3.36 -13.26 1.44
CA GLY A 51 2.80 -14.42 2.15
C GLY A 51 1.28 -14.51 2.13
N ALA A 52 0.58 -13.42 1.84
CA ALA A 52 -0.88 -13.34 1.95
C ALA A 52 -1.53 -12.72 0.71
N ARG A 53 -2.61 -13.36 0.23
CA ARG A 53 -3.45 -12.82 -0.86
C ARG A 53 -4.23 -11.57 -0.43
N ASN A 54 -4.50 -11.46 0.86
CA ASN A 54 -5.19 -10.34 1.48
C ASN A 54 -4.54 -9.99 2.83
N ILE A 55 -4.36 -8.70 3.08
CA ILE A 55 -3.93 -8.17 4.37
C ILE A 55 -5.08 -7.30 4.87
N THR A 56 -5.53 -7.54 6.09
CA THR A 56 -6.57 -6.73 6.73
C THR A 56 -5.97 -6.10 7.97
N VAL A 57 -5.84 -4.78 7.94
CA VAL A 57 -5.33 -3.96 9.05
C VAL A 57 -6.48 -3.10 9.55
N CYS A 58 -6.83 -3.26 10.83
CA CYS A 58 -7.90 -2.47 11.44
C CYS A 58 -7.42 -1.12 11.96
N ASP A 59 -6.16 -1.06 12.42
CA ASP A 59 -5.53 0.15 12.95
C ASP A 59 -4.09 0.24 12.45
N THR A 60 -3.84 1.13 11.49
CA THR A 60 -2.52 1.25 10.85
C THR A 60 -1.41 1.72 11.80
N PHE A 61 -1.73 2.43 12.89
CA PHE A 61 -0.73 2.94 13.84
C PHE A 61 -0.28 1.89 14.84
N ASN A 62 -1.12 0.89 15.12
CA ASN A 62 -0.86 -0.14 16.12
C ASN A 62 -0.64 -1.54 15.50
N ASP A 63 -0.82 -1.70 14.19
CA ASP A 63 -0.65 -2.99 13.53
C ASP A 63 0.84 -3.30 13.23
N PRO A 64 1.34 -4.47 13.63
CA PRO A 64 2.73 -4.88 13.38
C PRO A 64 3.12 -4.89 11.90
N ILE A 65 2.17 -5.05 10.98
CA ILE A 65 2.41 -5.12 9.54
C ILE A 65 2.65 -3.72 8.95
N THR A 66 2.13 -2.67 9.58
CA THR A 66 2.22 -1.29 9.09
C THR A 66 3.04 -0.36 10.00
N HIS A 67 3.80 -0.91 10.96
CA HIS A 67 4.62 -0.12 11.89
C HIS A 67 5.74 0.72 11.22
N GLU A 68 6.01 0.47 9.94
CA GLU A 68 7.05 1.12 9.14
C GLU A 68 6.56 2.44 8.49
N PHE A 69 5.25 2.74 8.60
CA PHE A 69 4.60 3.91 7.99
C PHE A 69 4.54 5.16 8.89
#